data_AF-A0A368H0K9-F1
#
_entry.id   AF-A0A368H0K9-F1
#
_cell.length_a   1.000
_cell.length_b   1.000
_cell.length_c   1.000
_cell.angle_alpha   90.00
_cell.angle_beta   90.00
_cell.angle_gamma   90.00
#
_symmetry.space_group_name_H-M   'P 1'
#
loop_
_entity.id
_entity.type
_entity.pdbx_description
1 polymer ?
#
loop_
_entity_poly.entity_id
_entity_poly.type
_entity_poly.pdbx_seq_one_letter_code
_entity_poly.pdbx_strand_id
1 'polypeptide(L)'
;MSTKPFELKRRSLQKCDIEDAHNNPQNSSNMPTDSRPQMWTLDDFDLAYNIGKGRFGSVFAVRSKKDKCFVAIKVLFKRTIDENDLRDQVKDEIEIQYHLL
;
A
#
# COMPACT_ATOMS: atom_id res chain seq x y z
N MET A 1 -11.81 19.41 34.67
CA MET A 1 -10.56 19.04 33.98
C MET A 1 -10.86 18.98 32.49
N SER A 2 -10.47 20.01 31.74
CA SER A 2 -10.82 20.19 30.32
C SER A 2 -9.68 19.63 29.46
N THR A 3 -9.94 18.56 28.73
CA THR A 3 -9.00 18.02 27.72
C THR A 3 -9.17 18.80 26.43
N LYS A 4 -8.10 19.51 26.03
CA LYS A 4 -8.04 20.24 24.76
C LYS A 4 -7.84 19.25 23.59
N PRO A 5 -8.41 19.51 22.40
CA PRO A 5 -8.22 18.65 21.23
C PRO A 5 -6.77 18.68 20.74
N PHE A 6 -6.28 17.52 20.27
CA PHE A 6 -4.92 17.31 19.78
C PHE A 6 -4.80 17.86 18.34
N GLU A 7 -4.09 18.98 18.20
CA GLU A 7 -3.94 19.72 16.94
C GLU A 7 -2.88 19.07 16.05
N LEU A 8 -3.28 18.61 14.86
CA LEU A 8 -2.43 17.88 13.92
C LEU A 8 -1.55 18.86 13.12
N LYS A 9 -0.27 18.97 13.52
CA LYS A 9 0.70 19.86 12.85
C LYS A 9 1.11 19.27 11.49
N ARG A 10 0.55 19.84 10.41
CA ARG A 10 1.00 19.60 9.03
C ARG A 10 2.47 20.06 8.91
N ARG A 11 3.40 19.11 8.73
CA ARG A 11 4.79 19.41 8.37
C ARG A 11 4.92 19.46 6.85
N SER A 12 5.33 20.62 6.37
CA SER A 12 5.67 20.97 5.00
C SER A 12 6.84 20.12 4.49
N LEU A 13 6.68 19.48 3.33
CA LEU A 13 7.77 18.88 2.58
C LEU A 13 8.50 19.97 1.79
N GLN A 14 9.82 20.05 1.94
CA GLN A 14 10.69 20.94 1.17
C GLN A 14 11.51 20.12 0.16
N LYS A 15 11.35 20.56 -1.09
CA LYS A 15 12.07 20.39 -2.36
C LYS A 15 13.51 19.83 -2.33
N CYS A 16 13.82 18.93 -3.27
CA CYS A 16 15.16 18.75 -3.86
C CYS A 16 15.00 18.73 -5.39
N ASP A 17 15.58 19.74 -6.04
CA ASP A 17 15.69 19.87 -7.50
C ASP A 17 16.94 19.14 -7.99
N ILE A 18 16.83 18.32 -9.04
CA ILE A 18 17.90 18.09 -10.02
C ILE A 18 17.23 18.03 -11.40
N GLU A 19 17.46 19.07 -12.19
CA GLU A 19 17.18 19.12 -13.64
C GLU A 19 18.39 18.51 -14.39
N ASP A 20 18.14 17.74 -15.44
CA ASP A 20 18.93 17.80 -16.68
C ASP A 20 18.14 17.20 -17.86
N ALA A 21 18.21 17.92 -18.98
CA ALA A 21 17.27 17.91 -20.09
C ALA A 21 17.65 16.96 -21.24
N HIS A 22 16.65 16.41 -21.94
CA HIS A 22 16.67 16.16 -23.39
C HIS A 22 15.25 16.29 -23.99
N ASN A 23 15.09 17.24 -24.93
CA ASN A 23 13.95 17.49 -25.83
C ASN A 23 13.74 16.27 -26.79
N ASN A 24 12.62 15.96 -27.49
CA ASN A 24 11.47 16.66 -28.08
C ASN A 24 10.41 15.57 -28.52
N PRO A 25 9.37 15.82 -29.35
CA PRO A 25 7.94 15.82 -29.04
C PRO A 25 7.14 14.58 -29.50
N GLN A 26 5.93 14.43 -28.95
CA GLN A 26 4.73 13.75 -29.48
C GLN A 26 4.93 12.61 -30.51
N ASN A 27 4.70 11.37 -30.09
CA ASN A 27 4.08 10.39 -30.98
C ASN A 27 3.13 9.46 -30.22
N SER A 28 1.85 9.52 -30.61
CA SER A 28 0.79 8.59 -30.26
C SER A 28 1.13 7.20 -30.78
N SER A 29 1.78 6.38 -29.96
CA SER A 29 1.79 4.94 -30.17
C SER A 29 0.74 4.32 -29.25
N ASN A 30 -0.43 3.99 -29.81
CA ASN A 30 -1.28 2.93 -29.28
C ASN A 30 -0.45 1.64 -29.29
N MET A 31 0.37 1.45 -28.26
CA MET A 31 1.01 0.17 -27.98
C MET A 31 -0.06 -0.76 -27.43
N PRO A 32 -0.10 -2.03 -27.87
CA PRO A 32 -1.03 -3.00 -27.33
C PRO A 32 -0.75 -3.07 -25.83
N THR A 33 -1.74 -2.69 -25.02
CA THR A 33 -1.66 -2.76 -23.57
C THR A 33 -1.38 -4.20 -23.21
N ASP A 34 -0.13 -4.43 -22.84
CA ASP A 34 0.41 -5.65 -22.31
C ASP A 34 -0.62 -6.28 -21.36
N SER A 35 -1.13 -7.45 -21.73
CA SER A 35 -2.20 -8.17 -21.01
C SER A 35 -1.69 -8.77 -19.70
N ARG A 36 -0.76 -8.09 -19.03
CA ARG A 36 -0.30 -8.46 -17.71
C ARG A 36 -1.40 -8.12 -16.71
N PRO A 37 -1.72 -9.05 -15.80
CA PRO A 37 -2.65 -8.75 -14.72
C PRO A 37 -2.14 -7.54 -13.94
N GLN A 38 -3.01 -6.54 -13.78
CA GLN A 38 -2.67 -5.30 -13.11
C GLN A 38 -2.22 -5.60 -11.67
N MET A 39 -0.93 -5.34 -11.38
CA MET A 39 -0.38 -5.48 -10.03
C MET A 39 -0.83 -4.30 -9.18
N TRP A 40 -1.24 -4.61 -7.94
CA TRP A 40 -1.61 -3.60 -6.97
C TRP A 40 -0.36 -3.01 -6.32
N THR A 41 -0.39 -1.70 -6.10
CA THR A 41 0.67 -0.93 -5.46
C THR A 41 0.10 -0.13 -4.28
N LEU A 42 0.96 0.37 -3.40
CA LEU A 42 0.50 1.23 -2.30
C LEU A 42 -0.07 2.56 -2.81
N ASP A 43 0.35 3.01 -4.00
CA ASP A 43 -0.13 4.24 -4.61
C ASP A 43 -1.57 4.11 -5.12
N ASP A 44 -2.14 2.91 -5.20
CA ASP A 44 -3.53 2.68 -5.58
C ASP A 44 -4.52 2.96 -4.42
N PHE A 45 -4.02 3.26 -3.22
CA PHE A 45 -4.81 3.44 -2.01
C PHE A 45 -4.61 4.82 -1.37
N ASP A 46 -5.67 5.29 -0.71
CA ASP A 46 -5.73 6.51 0.09
C ASP A 46 -5.93 6.18 1.57
N LEU A 47 -5.42 7.03 2.46
CA LEU A 47 -5.70 7.11 3.90
C LEU A 47 -5.57 5.76 4.66
N ALA A 48 -4.52 5.58 5.45
CA ALA A 48 -4.38 4.39 6.30
C ALA A 48 -4.82 4.66 7.75
N TYR A 49 -5.83 3.93 8.23
CA TYR A 49 -6.21 3.87 9.65
C TYR A 49 -5.86 2.49 10.22
N ASN A 50 -5.05 2.43 11.28
CA ASN A 50 -4.73 1.17 11.94
C ASN A 50 -6.00 0.63 12.64
N ILE A 51 -6.52 -0.50 12.17
CA ILE A 51 -7.70 -1.15 12.74
C ILE A 51 -7.37 -2.29 13.70
N GLY A 52 -6.13 -2.75 13.70
CA GLY A 52 -5.71 -3.80 14.63
C GLY A 52 -4.25 -4.22 14.48
N LYS A 53 -3.74 -4.81 15.55
CA LYS A 53 -2.42 -5.44 15.60
C LYS A 53 -2.59 -6.91 15.95
N GLY A 54 -2.19 -7.78 15.03
CA GLY A 54 -2.13 -9.22 15.25
C GLY A 54 -0.71 -9.69 15.56
N ARG A 55 -0.55 -11.00 15.80
CA ARG A 55 0.75 -11.65 15.97
C ARG A 55 1.66 -11.47 14.75
N PHE A 56 1.08 -11.47 13.55
CA PHE A 56 1.80 -11.51 12.28
C PHE A 56 2.04 -10.13 11.67
N GLY A 57 1.37 -9.09 12.16
CA GLY A 57 1.41 -7.79 11.51
C GLY A 57 0.35 -6.82 11.99
N SER A 58 0.24 -5.70 11.27
CA SER A 58 -0.77 -4.67 11.53
C SER A 58 -1.74 -4.60 10.36
N VAL A 59 -3.01 -4.41 10.65
CA VAL A 59 -4.05 -4.27 9.63
C VAL A 59 -4.47 -2.82 9.56
N PHE A 60 -4.47 -2.27 8.35
CA PHE A 60 -4.87 -0.90 8.07
C PHE A 60 -6.12 -0.89 7.20
N ALA A 61 -7.15 -0.16 7.61
CA ALA A 61 -8.24 0.20 6.73
C ALA A 61 -7.76 1.30 5.79
N VAL A 62 -7.95 1.09 4.50
CA VAL A 62 -7.60 2.03 3.44
C VAL A 62 -8.76 2.16 2.45
N ARG A 63 -8.73 3.21 1.63
CA ARG A 63 -9.70 3.41 0.56
C ARG A 63 -9.05 3.22 -0.80
N SER A 64 -9.60 2.33 -1.65
CA SER A 64 -9.14 2.16 -3.03
C SER A 64 -9.40 3.43 -3.85
N LYS A 65 -8.41 3.89 -4.61
CA LYS A 65 -8.56 5.06 -5.49
C LYS A 65 -9.44 4.77 -6.70
N LYS A 66 -9.38 3.55 -7.22
CA LYS A 66 -10.09 3.10 -8.43
C LYS A 66 -11.59 3.02 -8.19
N ASP A 67 -11.99 2.17 -7.26
CA ASP A 67 -13.41 1.81 -7.06
C ASP A 67 -14.03 2.51 -5.85
N LYS A 68 -13.24 3.30 -5.11
CA LYS A 68 -13.65 4.05 -3.90
C LYS A 68 -14.20 3.18 -2.76
N CYS A 69 -13.98 1.87 -2.83
CA CYS A 69 -14.30 0.89 -1.78
C CYS A 69 -13.30 0.94 -0.63
N PHE A 70 -13.79 0.66 0.59
CA PHE A 70 -12.93 0.42 1.74
C PHE A 70 -12.41 -1.01 1.72
N VAL A 71 -11.11 -1.17 1.96
CA VAL A 71 -10.44 -2.47 2.06
C VAL A 71 -9.51 -2.48 3.26
N ALA A 72 -9.11 -3.69 3.69
CA ALA A 72 -8.10 -3.87 4.72
C ALA A 72 -6.79 -4.34 4.09
N ILE A 73 -5.67 -3.69 4.44
CA ILE A 73 -4.31 -4.12 4.09
C ILE A 73 -3.64 -4.69 5.35
N LYS A 74 -3.28 -5.98 5.30
CA LYS A 74 -2.46 -6.64 6.33
C LYS A 74 -0.99 -6.47 5.99
N VAL A 75 -0.26 -5.70 6.80
CA VAL A 75 1.18 -5.47 6.65
C VAL A 75 1.95 -6.51 7.46
N LEU A 76 2.71 -7.35 6.77
CA LEU A 76 3.58 -8.37 7.35
C LEU A 76 5.05 -7.96 7.16
N PHE A 77 5.88 -8.13 8.19
CA PHE A 77 7.31 -7.83 8.09
C PHE A 77 8.10 -9.08 7.70
N LYS A 78 8.82 -9.01 6.57
CA LYS A 78 9.65 -10.12 6.07
C LYS A 78 10.62 -10.65 7.14
N ARG A 79 11.30 -9.75 7.85
CA ARG A 79 12.23 -10.09 8.93
C ARG A 79 11.57 -10.96 10.01
N THR A 80 10.36 -10.60 10.44
CA THR A 80 9.62 -11.35 11.46
C THR A 80 9.18 -12.72 10.97
N ILE A 81 8.78 -12.83 9.69
CA ILE A 81 8.43 -14.12 9.10
C ILE A 81 9.65 -15.05 9.10
N ASP A 82 10.80 -14.51 8.71
CA ASP A 82 12.04 -15.28 8.57
C ASP A 82 12.61 -15.70 9.93
N GLU A 83 12.63 -14.78 10.92
CA GLU A 83 13.16 -15.05 12.26
C GLU A 83 12.32 -16.05 13.08
N ASN A 84 11.02 -16.17 12.79
CA ASN A 84 10.09 -17.03 13.52
C ASN A 84 9.65 -18.27 12.73
N ASP A 85 10.29 -18.53 11.58
CA ASP A 85 9.98 -19.65 10.68
C ASP A 85 8.49 -19.74 10.28
N LEU A 86 7.90 -18.59 9.93
CA LEU A 86 6.46 -18.47 9.64
C LEU A 86 6.15 -18.52 8.14
N ARG A 87 7.11 -18.90 7.29
CA ARG A 87 6.96 -18.86 5.82
C ARG A 87 5.79 -19.71 5.35
N ASP A 88 5.75 -20.96 5.81
CA ASP A 88 4.72 -21.91 5.39
C ASP A 88 3.35 -21.48 5.92
N GLN A 89 3.27 -21.01 7.17
CA GLN A 89 2.01 -20.51 7.73
C GLN A 89 1.45 -19.30 6.97
N VAL A 90 2.31 -18.36 6.56
CA VAL A 90 1.88 -17.21 5.75
C VAL A 90 1.47 -17.64 4.35
N LYS A 91 2.17 -18.61 3.76
CA LYS A 91 1.82 -19.17 2.46
C LYS A 91 0.46 -19.87 2.51
N ASP A 92 0.25 -20.74 3.50
CA ASP A 92 -1.02 -21.42 3.73
C ASP A 92 -2.15 -20.41 3.97
N GLU A 93 -1.90 -19.35 4.76
CA GLU A 93 -2.89 -18.31 4.99
C GLU A 93 -3.32 -17.64 3.67
N ILE A 94 -2.37 -17.29 2.81
CA ILE A 94 -2.65 -16.67 1.50
C ILE A 94 -3.37 -17.65 0.58
N GLU A 95 -2.87 -18.87 0.44
CA GLU A 95 -3.44 -19.86 -0.49
C GLU A 95 -4.84 -20.30 -0.07
N ILE A 96 -5.06 -20.55 1.22
CA ILE A 96 -6.36 -20.97 1.74
C ILE A 96 -7.36 -19.82 1.64
N GLN A 97 -7.02 -18.60 2.08
CA GLN A 97 -7.95 -17.48 2.02
C GLN A 97 -8.26 -17.07 0.58
N TYR A 98 -7.29 -17.12 -0.32
CA TYR A 98 -7.51 -16.78 -1.73
C TYR A 98 -8.49 -17.73 -2.43
N HIS A 99 -8.52 -19.01 -2.06
CA HIS A 99 -9.44 -19.97 -2.67
C HIS A 99 -10.80 -20.06 -1.99
N LEU A 100 -10.91 -19.62 -0.73
CA LEU A 100 -12.13 -19.77 0.08
C LEU A 100 -12.92 -18.45 0.28
N LEU A 101 -12.36 -17.31 -0.09
CA LEU A 101 -12.97 -15.97 -0.01
C LEU A 101 -13.00 -15.31 -1.39
#